data_AF-A0A936F2K6-F1
#
_entry.id   AF-A0A936F2K6-F1
#
_cell.length_a   1.000
_cell.length_b   1.000
_cell.length_c   1.000
_cell.angle_alpha   90.00
_cell.angle_beta   90.00
_cell.angle_gamma   90.00
#
_symmetry.space_group_name_H-M   'P 1'
#
loop_
_entity.id
_entity.type
_entity.pdbx_description
1 polymer ?
#
loop_
_entity_poly.entity_id
_entity_poly.type
_entity_poly.pdbx_seq_one_letter_code
_entity_poly.pdbx_strand_id
1 'polypeptide(L)'
;MNGGTEALWSAHRTGRLLGMALCFGTPVLVAALVLSGIVPPGQAAPEGLYQQVGYLLTGLVFLSAAWVWWRSGRVLAGFRELAEVKRTTTVLRESLFYAAAFEVSSLCGLVYWMLVGTQGTRHVWGFILLTPVLFLALVPGYDRWVKQLEG
;
A
#
# COMPACT_ATOMS: atom_id res chain seq x y z
N MET A 1 -30.27 -13.79 11.70
CA MET A 1 -28.79 -13.69 11.81
C MET A 1 -28.18 -12.95 10.60
N ASN A 2 -28.82 -11.89 10.05
CA ASN A 2 -28.37 -11.28 8.79
C ASN A 2 -27.61 -9.94 8.96
N GLY A 3 -27.75 -9.25 10.10
CA GLY A 3 -27.16 -7.90 10.28
C GLY A 3 -25.63 -7.88 10.41
N GLY A 4 -25.01 -8.94 10.94
CA GLY A 4 -23.57 -9.01 11.17
C GLY A 4 -22.72 -9.11 9.91
N THR A 5 -23.17 -9.94 8.98
CA THR A 5 -22.53 -10.16 7.68
C THR A 5 -22.67 -8.93 6.78
N GLU A 6 -23.83 -8.25 6.80
CA GLU A 6 -24.04 -7.00 6.06
C GLU A 6 -23.12 -5.88 6.56
N ALA A 7 -22.99 -5.72 7.89
CA ALA A 7 -22.10 -4.72 8.49
C ALA A 7 -20.62 -5.01 8.16
N LEU A 8 -20.22 -6.28 8.18
CA LEU A 8 -18.87 -6.71 7.81
C LEU A 8 -18.56 -6.43 6.34
N TRP A 9 -19.49 -6.77 5.44
CA TRP A 9 -19.35 -6.51 4.02
C TRP A 9 -19.27 -5.01 3.72
N SER A 10 -20.12 -4.20 4.35
CA SER A 10 -20.09 -2.74 4.21
C SER A 10 -18.76 -2.14 4.68
N ALA A 11 -18.25 -2.58 5.83
CA ALA A 11 -16.95 -2.14 6.34
C ALA A 11 -15.80 -2.55 5.40
N HIS A 12 -15.82 -3.78 4.89
CA HIS A 12 -14.83 -4.24 3.92
C HIS A 12 -14.88 -3.42 2.64
N ARG A 13 -16.07 -3.24 2.06
CA ARG A 13 -16.24 -2.48 0.81
C ARG A 13 -15.76 -1.04 0.97
N THR A 14 -16.11 -0.39 2.07
CA THR A 14 -15.69 0.98 2.36
C THR A 14 -14.17 1.07 2.52
N GLY A 15 -13.59 0.19 3.34
CA GLY A 15 -12.13 0.16 3.54
C GLY A 15 -11.36 -0.17 2.26
N ARG A 16 -11.88 -1.08 1.44
CA ARG A 16 -11.29 -1.44 0.15
C ARG A 16 -11.37 -0.29 -0.86
N LEU A 17 -12.51 0.38 -0.97
CA LEU A 17 -12.70 1.51 -1.88
C LEU A 17 -11.80 2.69 -1.48
N LEU A 18 -11.75 3.03 -0.20
CA LEU A 18 -10.86 4.10 0.29
C LEU A 18 -9.39 3.71 0.12
N GLY A 19 -9.03 2.47 0.43
CA GLY A 19 -7.67 1.96 0.19
C GLY A 19 -7.27 1.98 -1.28
N MET A 20 -8.18 1.61 -2.19
CA MET A 20 -7.97 1.77 -3.63
C MET A 20 -7.84 3.22 -4.04
N ALA A 21 -8.71 4.11 -3.55
CA ALA A 21 -8.63 5.53 -3.85
C ALA A 21 -7.28 6.12 -3.43
N LEU A 22 -6.72 5.67 -2.30
CA LEU A 22 -5.38 6.06 -1.87
C LEU A 22 -4.30 5.42 -2.78
N CYS A 23 -4.30 4.10 -2.91
CA CYS A 23 -3.25 3.34 -3.61
C CYS A 23 -3.25 3.48 -5.13
N PHE A 24 -4.29 4.07 -5.72
CA PHE A 24 -4.28 4.51 -7.12
C PHE A 24 -4.19 6.03 -7.22
N GLY A 25 -4.81 6.77 -6.31
CA GLY A 25 -4.82 8.23 -6.31
C GLY A 25 -3.43 8.81 -6.12
N THR A 26 -2.69 8.40 -5.10
CA THR A 26 -1.34 8.96 -4.85
C THR A 26 -0.37 8.62 -5.98
N PRO A 27 -0.28 7.37 -6.49
CA PRO A 27 0.57 7.09 -7.63
C PRO A 27 0.22 7.91 -8.87
N VAL A 28 -1.07 8.12 -9.14
CA VAL A 28 -1.53 9.00 -10.25
C VAL A 28 -1.12 10.45 -10.00
N LEU A 29 -1.28 10.96 -8.78
CA LEU A 29 -0.85 12.31 -8.41
C LEU A 29 0.67 12.47 -8.54
N VAL A 30 1.45 11.50 -8.03
CA VAL A 30 2.91 11.49 -8.14
C VAL A 30 3.35 11.41 -9.61
N ALA A 31 2.74 10.52 -10.40
CA ALA A 31 2.98 10.43 -11.83
C ALA A 31 2.66 11.74 -12.56
N ALA A 32 1.53 12.38 -12.23
CA ALA A 32 1.16 13.67 -12.80
C ALA A 32 2.14 14.79 -12.42
N LEU A 33 2.66 14.80 -11.19
CA LEU A 33 3.68 15.74 -10.75
C LEU A 33 5.02 15.56 -11.50
N VAL A 34 5.42 14.30 -11.72
CA VAL A 34 6.62 13.95 -12.49
C VAL A 34 6.46 14.33 -13.97
N LEU A 35 5.32 13.97 -14.58
CA LEU A 35 5.05 14.21 -16.00
C LEU A 35 4.77 15.68 -16.33
N SER A 36 4.17 16.44 -15.40
CA SER A 36 3.91 17.87 -15.60
C SER A 36 5.17 18.74 -15.49
N GLY A 37 6.28 18.18 -14.99
CA GLY A 37 7.52 18.92 -14.75
C GLY A 37 7.44 19.90 -13.57
N ILE A 38 6.34 19.90 -12.81
CA ILE A 38 6.21 20.69 -11.57
C ILE A 38 7.30 20.29 -10.57
N VAL A 39 7.63 19.00 -10.50
CA VAL A 39 8.74 18.51 -9.70
C VAL A 39 9.97 18.36 -10.59
N PRO A 40 10.98 19.25 -10.43
CA PRO A 40 12.15 19.22 -11.29
C PRO A 40 12.91 17.89 -11.10
N PRO A 41 13.39 17.26 -12.19
CA PRO A 41 14.21 16.06 -12.10
C PRO A 41 15.55 16.39 -11.46
N GLY A 42 16.01 15.50 -10.60
CA GLY A 42 17.40 15.54 -10.15
C GLY A 42 18.38 15.26 -11.30
N GLN A 43 19.63 15.67 -11.10
CA GLN A 43 20.69 15.56 -12.12
C GLN A 43 21.78 14.55 -11.72
N ALA A 44 21.62 13.88 -10.58
CA ALA A 44 22.62 12.93 -10.14
C ALA A 44 22.66 11.69 -11.04
N ALA A 45 23.86 11.19 -11.29
CA ALA A 45 24.02 9.88 -11.88
C ALA A 45 23.55 8.80 -10.89
N PRO A 46 22.84 7.75 -11.34
CA PRO A 46 22.37 6.64 -10.50
C PRO A 46 23.53 5.69 -10.15
N GLU A 47 24.63 6.24 -9.66
CA GLU A 47 25.87 5.54 -9.33
C GLU A 47 26.30 5.88 -7.90
N GLY A 48 27.13 5.03 -7.30
CA GLY A 48 27.67 5.25 -5.96
C GLY A 48 26.60 5.49 -4.90
N LEU A 49 26.61 6.67 -4.28
CA LEU A 49 25.69 7.04 -3.20
C LEU A 49 24.21 7.00 -3.65
N TYR A 50 23.90 7.45 -4.86
CA TYR A 50 22.51 7.50 -5.35
C TYR A 50 21.97 6.11 -5.69
N GLN A 51 22.85 5.18 -6.09
CA GLN A 51 22.50 3.78 -6.23
C GLN A 51 22.20 3.14 -4.87
N GLN A 52 23.00 3.44 -3.84
CA GLN A 52 22.76 2.98 -2.47
C GLN A 52 21.44 3.50 -1.91
N VAL A 53 21.09 4.76 -2.18
CA VAL A 53 19.78 5.32 -1.83
C VAL A 53 18.66 4.52 -2.53
N GLY A 54 18.81 4.22 -3.83
CA GLY A 54 17.84 3.38 -4.55
C GLY A 54 17.62 2.01 -3.90
N TYR A 55 18.70 1.35 -3.46
CA TYR A 55 18.61 0.08 -2.73
C TYR A 55 17.98 0.23 -1.35
N LEU A 56 18.28 1.31 -0.62
CA LEU A 56 17.67 1.58 0.68
C LEU A 56 16.16 1.79 0.55
N LEU A 57 15.72 2.57 -0.44
CA LEU A 57 14.30 2.77 -0.74
C LEU A 57 13.62 1.46 -1.16
N THR A 58 14.30 0.65 -1.96
CA THR A 58 13.82 -0.69 -2.34
C THR A 58 13.64 -1.59 -1.11
N GLY A 59 14.64 -1.61 -0.22
CA GLY A 59 14.57 -2.33 1.05
C GLY A 59 13.41 -1.86 1.93
N LEU A 60 13.16 -0.55 2.01
CA LEU A 60 12.05 0.03 2.77
C LEU A 60 10.69 -0.43 2.23
N VAL A 61 10.52 -0.48 0.91
CA VAL A 61 9.29 -0.93 0.26
C VAL A 61 9.05 -2.43 0.46
N PHE A 62 10.09 -3.25 0.37
CA PHE A 62 9.95 -4.68 0.69
C PHE A 62 9.71 -4.92 2.18
N LEU A 63 10.32 -4.12 3.06
CA LEU A 63 10.10 -4.19 4.50
C LEU A 63 8.65 -3.83 4.85
N SER A 64 8.07 -2.80 4.23
CA SER A 64 6.66 -2.45 4.44
C SER A 64 5.74 -3.57 3.94
N ALA A 65 6.04 -4.18 2.79
CA ALA A 65 5.32 -5.35 2.28
C ALA A 65 5.39 -6.57 3.21
N ALA A 66 6.59 -6.92 3.69
CA ALA A 66 6.78 -8.00 4.64
C ALA A 66 6.02 -7.75 5.95
N TRP A 67 6.06 -6.51 6.44
CA TRP A 67 5.36 -6.12 7.65
C TRP A 67 3.84 -6.16 7.49
N VAL A 68 3.28 -5.66 6.38
CA VAL A 68 1.84 -5.77 6.09
C VAL A 68 1.43 -7.23 5.99
N TRP A 69 2.21 -8.05 5.29
CA TRP A 69 1.92 -9.48 5.17
C TRP A 69 1.89 -10.17 6.54
N TRP A 70 2.95 -10.00 7.34
CA TRP A 70 3.02 -10.55 8.70
C TRP A 70 1.86 -10.07 9.58
N ARG A 71 1.59 -8.76 9.58
CA ARG A 71 0.51 -8.15 10.37
C ARG A 71 -0.86 -8.67 9.95
N SER A 72 -1.12 -8.75 8.65
CA SER A 72 -2.39 -9.25 8.11
C SER A 72 -2.65 -10.70 8.54
N GLY A 73 -1.62 -11.55 8.51
CA GLY A 73 -1.71 -12.92 8.99
C GLY A 73 -2.05 -13.01 10.47
N ARG A 74 -1.39 -12.19 11.31
CA ARG A 74 -1.69 -12.12 12.75
C ARG A 74 -3.10 -11.63 13.05
N VAL A 75 -3.56 -10.60 12.35
CA VAL A 75 -4.91 -10.07 12.54
C VAL A 75 -5.96 -11.08 12.10
N LEU A 76 -5.76 -11.76 10.97
CA LEU A 76 -6.66 -12.81 10.49
C LEU A 76 -6.76 -13.96 11.50
N ALA A 77 -5.64 -14.41 12.06
CA ALA A 77 -5.62 -15.51 13.04
C ALA A 77 -6.43 -15.18 14.31
N GLY A 78 -6.38 -13.93 14.79
CA GLY A 78 -7.15 -13.49 15.96
C GLY A 78 -8.56 -12.98 15.64
N PHE A 79 -8.99 -13.01 14.38
CA PHE A 79 -10.20 -12.32 13.94
C PHE A 79 -11.47 -12.92 14.54
N ARG A 80 -11.52 -14.25 14.68
CA ARG A 80 -12.66 -14.98 15.23
C ARG A 80 -12.92 -14.63 16.70
N GLU A 81 -11.87 -14.35 17.46
CA GLU A 81 -11.94 -14.05 18.89
C GLU A 81 -12.49 -12.63 19.17
N LEU A 82 -12.52 -11.76 18.16
CA LEU A 82 -13.05 -10.41 18.30
C LEU A 82 -14.57 -10.41 18.43
N ALA A 83 -15.11 -9.53 19.28
CA ALA A 83 -16.54 -9.21 19.29
C ALA A 83 -16.97 -8.63 17.93
N GLU A 84 -18.22 -8.87 17.54
CA GLU A 84 -18.79 -8.51 16.23
C GLU A 84 -18.58 -7.03 15.86
N VAL A 85 -18.82 -6.10 16.80
CA VAL A 85 -18.59 -4.66 16.61
C VAL A 85 -17.11 -4.32 16.40
N LYS A 86 -16.19 -5.07 17.03
CA LYS A 86 -14.75 -4.88 16.85
C LYS A 86 -14.26 -5.45 15.52
N ARG A 87 -14.91 -6.50 15.00
CA ARG A 87 -14.56 -7.11 13.70
C ARG A 87 -14.72 -6.12 12.55
N THR A 88 -15.87 -5.45 12.46
CA THR A 88 -16.15 -4.47 11.39
C THR A 88 -15.15 -3.31 11.42
N THR A 89 -14.90 -2.75 12.61
CA THR A 89 -13.93 -1.67 12.82
C THR A 89 -12.51 -2.11 12.46
N THR A 90 -12.14 -3.36 12.77
CA THR A 90 -10.81 -3.92 12.46
C THR A 90 -10.62 -4.06 10.95
N VAL A 91 -11.61 -4.58 10.21
CA VAL A 91 -11.51 -4.71 8.75
C VAL A 91 -11.29 -3.37 8.08
N LEU A 92 -12.07 -2.35 8.48
CA LEU A 92 -11.91 -0.99 7.95
C LEU A 92 -10.52 -0.42 8.29
N ARG A 93 -10.15 -0.45 9.57
CA ARG A 93 -8.88 0.12 10.06
C ARG A 93 -7.67 -0.51 9.39
N GLU A 94 -7.61 -1.83 9.34
CA GLU A 94 -6.47 -2.54 8.78
C GLU A 94 -6.37 -2.35 7.27
N SER A 95 -7.49 -2.27 6.55
CA SER A 95 -7.49 -1.96 5.11
C SER A 95 -6.86 -0.58 4.82
N LEU A 96 -7.24 0.44 5.59
CA LEU A 96 -6.69 1.79 5.46
C LEU A 96 -5.23 1.87 5.90
N PHE A 97 -4.88 1.17 6.98
CA PHE A 97 -3.52 1.17 7.51
C PHE A 97 -2.54 0.49 6.56
N TYR A 98 -2.96 -0.60 5.90
CA TYR A 98 -2.14 -1.26 4.89
C TYR A 98 -2.02 -0.41 3.63
N ALA A 99 -3.10 0.25 3.20
CA ALA A 99 -3.04 1.21 2.09
C ALA A 99 -2.01 2.31 2.37
N ALA A 100 -2.10 2.96 3.53
CA ALA A 100 -1.17 4.01 3.95
C ALA A 100 0.30 3.52 3.99
N ALA A 101 0.55 2.28 4.43
CA ALA A 101 1.89 1.70 4.42
C ALA A 101 2.44 1.51 2.99
N PHE A 102 1.58 1.17 2.02
CA PHE A 102 2.00 0.99 0.63
C PHE A 102 2.21 2.30 -0.13
N GLU A 103 1.57 3.39 0.30
CA GLU A 103 1.81 4.74 -0.26
C GLU A 103 3.28 5.16 -0.21
N VAL A 104 4.01 4.68 0.81
CA VAL A 104 5.45 4.92 0.97
C VAL A 104 6.21 4.57 -0.31
N SER A 105 5.79 3.54 -1.05
CA SER A 105 6.44 3.16 -2.31
C SER A 105 6.34 4.27 -3.35
N SER A 106 5.15 4.82 -3.61
CA SER A 106 4.98 5.92 -4.56
C SER A 106 5.77 7.17 -4.16
N LEU A 107 5.83 7.48 -2.85
CA LEU A 107 6.64 8.57 -2.32
C LEU A 107 8.14 8.33 -2.47
N CYS A 108 8.61 7.09 -2.28
CA CYS A 108 10.00 6.71 -2.58
C CYS A 108 10.33 6.96 -4.07
N GLY A 109 9.39 6.69 -4.97
CA GLY A 109 9.53 7.02 -6.40
C GLY A 109 9.73 8.51 -6.64
N LEU A 110 8.93 9.35 -5.99
CA LEU A 110 9.05 10.80 -6.07
C LEU A 110 10.39 11.32 -5.50
N VAL A 111 10.80 10.80 -4.33
CA VAL A 111 12.10 11.15 -3.73
C VAL A 111 13.24 10.75 -4.66
N TYR A 112 13.18 9.55 -5.24
CA TYR A 112 14.21 9.09 -6.16
C TYR A 112 14.26 9.94 -7.45
N TRP A 113 13.10 10.37 -7.96
CA TRP A 113 13.01 11.30 -9.09
C TRP A 113 13.69 12.64 -8.78
N MET A 114 13.48 13.22 -7.60
CA MET A 114 14.13 14.46 -7.17
C MET A 114 15.66 14.34 -7.09
N LEU A 115 16.20 13.12 -6.96
CA LEU A 115 17.64 12.87 -6.84
C LEU A 115 18.31 12.60 -8.20
N VAL A 116 17.83 11.60 -8.93
CA VAL A 116 18.47 11.09 -10.18
C VAL A 116 17.68 11.38 -11.46
N GLY A 117 16.44 11.88 -11.33
CA GLY A 117 15.62 12.34 -12.45
C GLY A 117 15.47 11.29 -13.55
N THR A 118 15.69 11.73 -14.79
CA THR A 118 15.48 10.91 -15.99
C THR A 118 16.42 9.70 -16.08
N GLN A 119 17.59 9.75 -15.42
CA GLN A 119 18.52 8.63 -15.39
C GLN A 119 18.00 7.48 -14.51
N GLY A 120 17.16 7.77 -13.52
CA GLY A 120 16.53 6.81 -12.62
C GLY A 120 15.12 6.37 -13.03
N THR A 121 14.62 6.78 -14.20
CA THR A 121 13.20 6.68 -14.60
C THR A 121 12.59 5.28 -14.38
N ARG A 122 13.34 4.21 -14.69
CA ARG A 122 12.86 2.83 -14.49
C ARG A 122 12.56 2.51 -13.03
N HIS A 123 13.40 2.97 -12.10
CA HIS A 123 13.20 2.76 -10.67
C HIS A 123 12.05 3.63 -10.13
N VAL A 124 11.98 4.89 -10.58
CA VAL A 124 10.89 5.81 -10.22
C VAL A 124 9.53 5.22 -10.58
N TRP A 125 9.35 4.77 -11.82
CA TRP A 125 8.10 4.13 -12.23
C TRP A 125 7.85 2.80 -11.53
N GLY A 126 8.92 2.02 -11.29
CA GLY A 126 8.83 0.81 -10.48
C GLY A 126 8.20 1.08 -9.12
N PHE A 127 8.67 2.10 -8.41
CA PHE A 127 8.16 2.51 -7.11
C PHE A 127 6.71 3.04 -7.15
N ILE A 128 6.37 3.85 -8.15
CA ILE A 128 5.01 4.39 -8.35
C ILE A 128 4.01 3.25 -8.60
N LEU A 129 4.35 2.32 -9.50
CA LEU A 129 3.46 1.21 -9.88
C LEU A 129 3.39 0.11 -8.82
N LEU A 130 4.36 0.02 -7.91
CA LEU A 130 4.36 -1.01 -6.88
C LEU A 130 3.25 -0.82 -5.85
N THR A 131 2.89 0.42 -5.49
CA THR A 131 1.85 0.73 -4.50
C THR A 131 0.52 0.02 -4.79
N PRO A 132 -0.12 0.16 -5.97
CA PRO A 132 -1.38 -0.51 -6.26
C PRO A 132 -1.21 -2.04 -6.32
N VAL A 133 -0.08 -2.52 -6.85
CA VAL A 133 0.20 -3.97 -6.95
C VAL A 133 0.29 -4.60 -5.56
N LEU A 134 1.05 -3.99 -4.64
CA LEU A 134 1.19 -4.48 -3.27
C LEU A 134 -0.15 -4.43 -2.52
N PHE A 135 -0.92 -3.37 -2.69
CA PHE A 135 -2.25 -3.28 -2.07
C PHE A 135 -3.17 -4.41 -2.55
N LEU A 136 -3.24 -4.66 -3.86
CA LEU A 136 -4.09 -5.70 -4.42
C LEU A 136 -3.64 -7.10 -3.99
N ALA A 137 -2.32 -7.34 -3.93
CA ALA A 137 -1.74 -8.65 -3.62
C ALA A 137 -1.80 -8.99 -2.12
N LEU A 138 -1.56 -8.02 -1.24
CA LEU A 138 -1.32 -8.27 0.18
C LEU A 138 -2.51 -7.92 1.08
N VAL A 139 -3.37 -6.96 0.69
CA VAL A 139 -4.54 -6.62 1.51
C VAL A 139 -5.60 -7.70 1.39
N PRO A 140 -6.05 -8.33 2.50
CA PRO A 140 -6.99 -9.45 2.45
C PRO A 140 -8.33 -9.05 1.81
N GLY A 141 -8.78 -9.83 0.84
CA GLY A 141 -10.13 -9.75 0.30
C GLY A 141 -11.20 -10.23 1.29
N TYR A 142 -12.46 -9.88 1.02
CA TYR A 142 -13.61 -10.26 1.85
C TYR A 142 -13.64 -11.75 2.22
N ASP A 143 -13.41 -12.63 1.24
CA ASP A 143 -13.45 -14.09 1.44
C ASP A 143 -12.45 -14.57 2.49
N ARG A 144 -11.28 -13.92 2.60
CA ARG A 144 -10.30 -14.29 3.63
C ARG A 144 -10.82 -13.98 5.04
N TRP A 145 -11.56 -12.88 5.21
CA TRP A 145 -12.18 -12.53 6.50
C TRP A 145 -13.32 -13.47 6.86
N VAL A 146 -14.18 -13.81 5.89
CA VAL A 146 -15.31 -14.73 6.10
C VAL A 146 -14.83 -16.13 6.45
N LYS A 147 -13.81 -16.65 5.76
CA LYS A 147 -13.23 -17.97 6.07
C LYS A 147 -12.73 -18.11 7.51
N GLN A 148 -12.28 -17.03 8.15
CA GLN A 148 -11.87 -17.07 9.56
C GLN A 148 -13.05 -17.21 10.53
N LEU A 149 -14.29 -16.99 10.07
CA LEU A 149 -15.50 -17.16 10.86
C LEU A 149 -16.15 -18.54 10.66
N GLU A 150 -15.80 -19.25 9.58
CA GLU A 150 -16.34 -20.55 9.20
C GLU A 150 -15.61 -21.73 9.87
N GLY A 151 -14.33 -21.56 10.22
CA GLY A 151 -13.54 -22.54 10.99
C GLY A 151 -13.61 -22.26 12.48
#